data_AF-A0A522D5H9-F1
#
_entry.id   AF-A0A522D5H9-F1
#
_cell.length_a   1.000
_cell.length_b   1.000
_cell.length_c   1.000
_cell.angle_alpha   90.00
_cell.angle_beta   90.00
_cell.angle_gamma   90.00
#
_symmetry.space_group_name_H-M   'P 1'
#
loop_
_entity.id
_entity.type
_entity.pdbx_description
1 polymer ?
#
loop_
_entity_poly.entity_id
_entity_poly.type
_entity_poly.pdbx_seq_one_letter_code
_entity_poly.pdbx_strand_id
1 'polypeptide(L)'
;LRHGSQGAVAEYQARTAREDVAARRPGRGRPRLGVVAREVTLLPRHWDWLSRQPGGASAALRRLVEDARRSTVTVESAREAREALYRVMSALAGDLPGFEEATRALFANDHASLDEVFATWPSDVAAYLTNLARGVRAPHDTT
;
A
#
# COMPACT_ATOMS: atom_id res chain seq x y z
N LEU A 1 21.46 -14.32 45.68
CA LEU A 1 20.13 -14.68 45.13
C LEU A 1 20.19 -14.54 43.61
N ARG A 2 20.62 -15.59 42.90
CA ARG A 2 20.83 -15.59 41.44
C ARG A 2 19.86 -16.55 40.77
N HIS A 3 18.65 -16.08 40.47
CA HIS A 3 17.79 -16.67 39.43
C HIS A 3 17.03 -15.50 38.78
N GLY A 4 17.67 -14.89 37.79
CA GLY A 4 17.11 -13.77 37.03
C GLY A 4 16.02 -14.22 36.07
N SER A 5 15.33 -13.24 35.48
CA SER A 5 14.23 -13.28 34.50
C SER A 5 14.19 -14.44 33.49
N GLN A 6 15.32 -15.09 33.22
CA GLN A 6 15.46 -16.31 32.42
C GLN A 6 14.61 -17.48 32.94
N GLY A 7 14.49 -17.64 34.26
CA GLY A 7 13.69 -18.72 34.86
C GLY A 7 12.19 -18.57 34.58
N ALA A 8 11.69 -17.34 34.65
CA ALA A 8 10.28 -17.02 34.39
C ALA A 8 9.90 -17.19 32.91
N VAL A 9 10.82 -16.87 31.99
CA VAL A 9 10.60 -17.05 30.54
C VAL A 9 10.59 -18.53 30.16
N ALA A 10 11.49 -19.34 30.74
CA ALA A 10 11.53 -20.78 30.52
C ALA A 10 10.26 -21.48 31.03
N GLU A 11 9.75 -21.04 32.18
CA GLU A 11 8.53 -21.60 32.76
C GLU A 11 7.27 -21.23 31.96
N TYR A 12 7.23 -20.02 31.39
CA TYR A 12 6.18 -19.59 30.47
C TYR A 12 6.20 -20.42 29.18
N GLN A 13 7.38 -20.58 28.56
CA GLN A 13 7.54 -21.40 27.35
C GLN A 13 7.19 -22.88 27.57
N ALA A 14 7.54 -23.44 28.73
CA ALA A 14 7.20 -24.83 29.05
C ALA A 14 5.69 -25.06 29.26
N ARG A 15 4.98 -24.04 29.75
CA ARG A 15 3.53 -24.08 29.96
C ARG A 15 2.76 -23.99 28.65
N THR A 16 3.13 -23.03 27.79
CA THR A 16 2.51 -22.86 26.47
C THR A 16 2.78 -24.05 25.55
N ALA A 17 4.00 -24.63 25.60
CA ALA A 17 4.33 -25.84 24.83
C ALA A 17 3.51 -27.07 25.26
N ARG A 18 3.17 -27.21 26.56
CA ARG A 18 2.32 -28.31 27.06
C ARG A 18 0.85 -28.13 26.65
N GLU A 19 0.36 -26.89 26.59
CA GLU A 19 -0.99 -26.58 26.09
C GLU A 19 -1.14 -26.89 24.59
N ASP A 20 -0.09 -26.63 23.79
CA ASP A 20 -0.06 -26.95 22.35
C ASP A 20 -0.12 -28.46 22.06
N VAL A 21 0.46 -29.29 22.93
CA VAL A 21 0.42 -30.75 22.78
C VAL A 21 -0.94 -31.33 23.20
N ALA A 22 -1.61 -30.73 24.18
CA ALA A 22 -2.92 -31.17 24.65
C ALA A 22 -4.07 -30.87 23.67
N ALA A 23 -3.91 -29.91 22.75
CA ALA A 23 -4.95 -29.50 21.80
C ALA A 23 -5.05 -30.38 20.52
N ARG A 24 -4.25 -31.44 20.37
CA ARG A 24 -4.23 -32.25 19.14
C ARG A 24 -5.25 -33.39 19.16
N ARG A 25 -6.52 -33.04 18.92
CA ARG A 25 -7.46 -33.93 18.22
C ARG A 25 -7.80 -33.32 16.86
N PRO A 26 -7.43 -33.96 15.73
CA PRO A 26 -7.68 -33.41 14.41
C PRO A 26 -9.18 -33.51 14.08
N GLY A 27 -9.89 -32.40 14.28
CA GLY A 27 -11.24 -32.20 13.75
C GLY A 27 -11.21 -32.15 12.22
N ARG A 28 -12.07 -32.95 11.60
CA ARG A 28 -12.23 -33.05 10.14
C ARG A 28 -12.88 -31.75 9.64
N GLY A 29 -12.26 -31.05 8.69
CA GLY A 29 -12.98 -30.13 7.81
C GLY A 29 -12.64 -28.63 7.82
N ARG A 30 -11.60 -28.15 8.53
CA ARG A 30 -11.15 -26.76 8.33
C ARG A 30 -9.89 -26.72 7.46
N PRO A 31 -9.97 -26.30 6.17
CA PRO A 31 -8.76 -26.11 5.38
C PRO A 31 -7.83 -25.17 6.12
N ARG A 32 -6.55 -25.54 6.20
CA ARG A 32 -5.52 -24.70 6.80
C ARG A 32 -5.35 -23.47 5.90
N LEU A 33 -6.05 -22.38 6.21
CA LEU A 33 -5.66 -21.04 5.77
C LEU A 33 -4.21 -20.88 6.25
N GLY A 34 -3.23 -20.78 5.35
CA GLY A 34 -1.79 -20.72 5.65
C GLY A 34 -1.37 -19.47 6.43
N VAL A 35 -2.03 -19.17 7.54
CA VAL A 35 -1.81 -18.03 8.41
C VAL A 35 -0.69 -18.40 9.37
N VAL A 36 0.40 -17.64 9.34
CA VAL A 36 1.50 -17.76 10.29
C VAL A 36 1.25 -16.79 11.42
N ALA A 37 1.22 -17.28 12.66
CA ALA A 37 1.13 -16.42 13.83
C ALA A 37 2.47 -15.71 14.07
N ARG A 38 2.41 -14.40 14.33
CA ARG A 38 3.55 -13.57 14.74
C ARG A 38 3.11 -12.61 15.84
N GLU A 39 4.03 -12.25 16.71
CA GLU A 39 3.80 -11.30 17.80
C GLU A 39 3.74 -9.86 17.27
N VAL A 40 2.77 -9.09 17.76
CA VAL A 40 2.60 -7.67 17.46
C VAL A 40 2.33 -6.93 18.76
N THR A 41 3.05 -5.84 19.00
CA THR A 41 2.84 -4.99 20.17
C THR A 41 2.06 -3.74 19.77
N LEU A 42 0.92 -3.51 20.41
CA LEU A 42 0.05 -2.35 20.17
C LEU A 42 -0.31 -1.66 21.49
N LEU A 43 -0.74 -0.41 21.41
CA LEU A 43 -1.28 0.34 22.55
C LEU A 43 -2.56 -0.31 23.08
N PRO A 44 -2.85 -0.25 24.40
CA PRO A 44 -4.05 -0.85 24.99
C PRO A 44 -5.35 -0.43 24.29
N ARG A 45 -5.50 0.87 23.98
CA ARG A 45 -6.65 1.41 23.24
C ARG A 45 -6.88 0.75 21.87
N HIS A 46 -5.82 0.30 21.20
CA HIS A 46 -5.94 -0.37 19.90
C HIS A 46 -6.40 -1.82 20.08
N TRP A 47 -5.96 -2.49 21.14
CA TRP A 47 -6.46 -3.82 21.51
C TRP A 47 -7.93 -3.77 21.90
N ASP A 48 -8.34 -2.77 22.67
CA ASP A 48 -9.75 -2.57 23.02
C ASP A 48 -10.61 -2.41 21.77
N TRP A 49 -10.13 -1.64 20.79
CA TRP A 49 -10.83 -1.48 19.52
C TRP A 49 -10.84 -2.77 18.68
N LEU A 50 -9.71 -3.48 18.58
CA LEU A 50 -9.58 -4.74 17.82
C LEU A 50 -10.45 -5.86 18.39
N SER A 51 -10.62 -5.93 19.71
CA SER A 51 -11.45 -6.94 20.38
C SER A 51 -12.94 -6.79 20.08
N ARG A 52 -13.38 -5.58 19.71
CA ARG A 52 -14.78 -5.27 19.35
C ARG A 52 -15.09 -5.54 17.88
N GLN A 53 -14.10 -5.93 17.07
CA GLN A 53 -14.29 -6.11 15.63
C GLN A 53 -15.00 -7.44 15.31
N PRO A 54 -15.97 -7.43 14.37
CA PRO A 54 -16.61 -8.66 13.92
C PRO A 54 -15.58 -9.57 13.21
N GLY A 55 -15.47 -10.82 13.67
CA GLY A 55 -14.48 -11.78 13.15
C GLY A 55 -13.11 -11.72 13.83
N GLY A 56 -12.95 -10.90 14.87
CA GLY A 56 -11.78 -10.87 15.75
C GLY A 56 -10.60 -10.06 15.24
N ALA A 57 -9.60 -9.86 16.12
CA ALA A 57 -8.45 -8.98 15.88
C ALA A 57 -7.68 -9.32 14.59
N SER A 58 -7.43 -10.61 14.31
CA SER A 58 -6.67 -11.03 13.12
C SER A 58 -7.41 -10.78 11.80
N ALA A 59 -8.75 -10.78 11.79
CA ALA A 59 -9.52 -10.43 10.59
C ALA A 59 -9.48 -8.92 10.34
N ALA A 60 -9.63 -8.12 11.40
CA ALA A 60 -9.53 -6.66 11.33
C ALA A 60 -8.14 -6.19 10.90
N LEU A 61 -7.08 -6.75 11.49
CA LEU A 61 -5.69 -6.42 11.12
C LEU A 61 -5.40 -6.73 9.65
N ARG A 62 -5.87 -7.87 9.13
CA ARG A 62 -5.70 -8.19 7.70
C ARG A 62 -6.39 -7.16 6.81
N ARG A 63 -7.62 -6.76 7.12
CA ARG A 63 -8.32 -5.71 6.34
C ARG A 63 -7.56 -4.39 6.37
N LEU A 64 -7.14 -3.94 7.56
CA LEU A 64 -6.34 -2.71 7.71
C LEU A 64 -5.03 -2.76 6.91
N VAL A 65 -4.34 -3.91 6.92
CA VAL A 65 -3.11 -4.10 6.13
C VAL A 65 -3.42 -4.06 4.64
N GLU A 66 -4.47 -4.73 4.17
CA GLU A 66 -4.84 -4.71 2.76
C GLU A 66 -5.26 -3.32 2.29
N ASP A 67 -6.02 -2.57 3.09
CA ASP A 67 -6.42 -1.20 2.79
C ASP A 67 -5.19 -0.26 2.74
N ALA A 68 -4.26 -0.39 3.70
CA ALA A 68 -3.00 0.34 3.71
C ALA A 68 -2.10 -0.03 2.51
N ARG A 69 -1.99 -1.32 2.17
CA ARG A 69 -1.25 -1.77 0.99
C ARG A 69 -1.85 -1.21 -0.29
N ARG A 70 -3.17 -1.30 -0.47
CA ARG A 70 -3.85 -0.78 -1.66
C ARG A 70 -3.62 0.72 -1.81
N SER A 71 -3.80 1.49 -0.74
CA SER A 71 -3.58 2.94 -0.77
C SER A 71 -2.12 3.34 -1.05
N THR A 72 -1.14 2.61 -0.50
CA THR A 72 0.28 2.87 -0.83
C THR A 72 0.62 2.54 -2.28
N VAL A 73 0.13 1.40 -2.81
CA VAL A 73 0.33 1.02 -4.21
C VAL A 73 -0.30 2.04 -5.16
N THR A 74 -1.49 2.54 -4.84
CA THR A 74 -2.16 3.55 -5.69
C THR A 74 -1.41 4.88 -5.71
N VAL A 75 -0.89 5.32 -4.56
CA VAL A 75 -0.12 6.57 -4.47
C VAL A 75 1.21 6.44 -5.20
N GLU A 76 1.90 5.31 -5.02
CA GLU A 76 3.19 5.06 -5.64
C GLU A 76 3.07 4.94 -7.16
N SER A 77 2.08 4.18 -7.65
CA SER A 77 1.82 4.04 -9.08
C SER A 77 1.46 5.38 -9.74
N ALA A 78 0.70 6.25 -9.05
CA ALA A 78 0.39 7.59 -9.55
C ALA A 78 1.64 8.48 -9.61
N ARG A 79 2.53 8.35 -8.61
CA ARG A 79 3.82 9.05 -8.58
C ARG A 79 4.74 8.59 -9.71
N GLU A 80 4.87 7.28 -9.92
CA GLU A 80 5.67 6.69 -11.00
C GLU A 80 5.16 7.11 -12.38
N ALA A 81 3.84 7.07 -12.61
CA ALA A 81 3.23 7.52 -13.85
C ALA A 81 3.52 9.01 -14.11
N ARG A 82 3.40 9.87 -13.09
CA ARG A 82 3.70 11.30 -13.19
C ARG A 82 5.16 11.55 -13.52
N GLU A 83 6.09 10.85 -12.86
CA GLU A 83 7.53 10.96 -13.11
C GLU A 83 7.90 10.46 -14.51
N ALA A 84 7.27 9.38 -14.99
CA ALA A 84 7.46 8.90 -16.35
C ALA A 84 7.00 9.95 -17.38
N LEU A 85 5.83 10.56 -17.17
CA LEU A 85 5.34 11.63 -18.03
C LEU A 85 6.28 12.84 -18.00
N TYR A 86 6.73 13.27 -16.83
CA TYR A 86 7.68 14.37 -16.71
C TYR A 86 8.99 14.11 -17.47
N ARG A 87 9.59 12.92 -17.32
CA ARG A 87 10.84 12.57 -18.03
C ARG A 87 10.66 12.61 -19.54
N VAL A 88 9.57 12.05 -20.05
CA VAL A 88 9.28 12.04 -21.49
C VAL A 88 9.01 13.46 -22.00
N MET A 89 8.21 14.25 -21.25
CA MET A 89 7.91 15.63 -21.58
C MET A 89 9.18 16.49 -21.59
N SER A 90 10.06 16.35 -20.61
CA SER A 90 11.33 17.06 -20.55
C SER A 90 12.24 16.72 -21.73
N ALA A 91 12.27 15.46 -22.16
CA ALA A 91 13.08 15.04 -23.30
C ALA A 91 12.52 15.49 -24.66
N LEU A 92 11.20 15.50 -24.84
CA LEU A 92 10.55 15.79 -26.13
C LEU A 92 10.12 17.24 -26.31
N ALA A 93 9.85 17.94 -25.20
CA ALA A 93 9.19 19.23 -25.20
C ALA A 93 9.88 20.26 -24.29
N GLY A 94 11.06 19.96 -23.74
CA GLY A 94 11.78 20.87 -22.83
C GLY A 94 12.08 22.25 -23.43
N ASP A 95 12.31 22.32 -24.74
CA ASP A 95 12.56 23.57 -25.47
C ASP A 95 11.29 24.18 -26.10
N LEU A 96 10.12 23.56 -25.91
CA LEU A 96 8.87 24.05 -26.46
C LEU A 96 8.23 25.14 -25.56
N PRO A 97 7.56 26.14 -26.15
CA PRO A 97 6.82 27.14 -25.38
C PRO A 97 5.77 26.49 -24.46
N GLY A 98 5.64 26.97 -23.24
CA GLY A 98 4.67 26.45 -22.27
C GLY A 98 5.13 25.23 -21.47
N PHE A 99 6.37 24.76 -21.63
CA PHE A 99 6.91 23.62 -20.88
C PHE A 99 6.82 23.79 -19.35
N GLU A 100 7.10 24.99 -18.84
CA GLU A 100 7.01 25.31 -17.41
C GLU A 100 5.56 25.28 -16.91
N GLU A 101 4.62 25.80 -17.70
CA GLU A 101 3.18 25.73 -17.43
C GLU A 101 2.70 24.28 -17.42
N ALA A 102 3.12 23.45 -18.38
CA ALA A 102 2.81 22.02 -18.40
C ALA A 102 3.38 21.30 -17.17
N THR A 103 4.62 21.61 -16.78
CA THR A 103 5.24 21.03 -15.57
C THR A 103 4.46 21.42 -14.31
N ARG A 104 4.07 22.69 -14.19
CA ARG A 104 3.25 23.18 -13.08
C ARG A 104 1.89 22.48 -13.04
N ALA A 105 1.21 22.36 -14.17
CA ALA A 105 -0.08 21.67 -14.29
C ALA A 105 0.03 20.17 -13.93
N LEU A 106 1.10 19.51 -14.37
CA LEU A 106 1.36 18.10 -14.08
C LEU A 106 1.46 17.81 -12.58
N PHE A 107 2.20 18.65 -11.84
CA PHE A 107 2.38 18.48 -10.40
C PHE A 107 1.22 19.04 -9.57
N ALA A 108 0.47 20.02 -10.07
CA ALA A 108 -0.78 20.49 -9.49
C ALA A 108 -1.96 19.52 -9.72
N ASN A 109 -1.75 18.48 -10.54
CA ASN A 109 -2.79 17.55 -10.99
C ASN A 109 -3.93 18.26 -11.77
N ASP A 110 -3.60 19.37 -12.44
CA ASP A 110 -4.50 20.13 -13.30
C ASP A 110 -4.45 19.58 -14.73
N HIS A 111 -5.31 18.60 -14.98
CA HIS A 111 -5.35 17.91 -16.26
C HIS A 111 -5.87 18.79 -17.41
N ALA A 112 -6.65 19.83 -17.11
CA ALA A 112 -7.23 20.71 -18.11
C ALA A 112 -6.16 21.67 -18.65
N SER A 113 -5.42 22.35 -17.77
CA SER A 113 -4.30 23.19 -18.18
C SER A 113 -3.20 22.39 -18.90
N LEU A 114 -2.99 21.12 -18.52
CA LEU A 114 -2.04 20.25 -19.22
C LEU A 114 -2.46 20.01 -20.69
N ASP A 115 -3.74 19.74 -20.93
CA ASP A 115 -4.28 19.51 -22.28
C ASP A 115 -4.22 20.77 -23.15
N GLU A 116 -4.48 21.94 -22.55
CA GLU A 116 -4.36 23.23 -23.24
C GLU A 116 -2.93 23.47 -23.72
N VAL A 117 -1.92 23.19 -22.90
CA VAL A 117 -0.52 23.33 -23.31
C VAL A 117 -0.16 22.30 -24.37
N PHE A 118 -0.55 21.03 -24.20
CA PHE A 118 -0.26 19.99 -25.20
C PHE A 118 -0.87 20.31 -26.58
N ALA A 119 -2.03 20.97 -26.63
CA ALA A 119 -2.65 21.39 -27.89
C ALA A 119 -1.82 22.43 -28.68
N THR A 120 -0.87 23.11 -28.02
CA THR A 120 0.05 24.07 -28.67
C THR A 120 1.30 23.43 -29.24
N TRP A 121 1.58 22.18 -28.88
CA TRP A 121 2.78 21.45 -29.29
C TRP A 121 2.56 20.69 -30.60
N PRO A 122 3.65 20.25 -31.28
CA PRO A 122 3.55 19.41 -32.46
C PRO A 122 2.61 18.22 -32.23
N SER A 123 1.75 17.94 -33.21
CA SER A 123 0.62 17.02 -33.05
C SER A 123 1.01 15.60 -32.65
N ASP A 124 2.18 15.15 -33.10
CA ASP A 124 2.77 13.84 -32.77
C ASP A 124 3.23 13.79 -31.30
N VAL A 125 3.91 14.84 -30.82
CA VAL A 125 4.31 14.99 -29.41
C VAL A 125 3.08 15.09 -28.52
N ALA A 126 2.11 15.93 -28.89
CA ALA A 126 0.86 16.12 -28.16
C ALA A 126 0.07 14.81 -28.04
N ALA A 127 -0.09 14.06 -29.14
CA ALA A 127 -0.78 12.78 -29.15
C ALA A 127 -0.08 11.75 -28.25
N TYR A 128 1.24 11.65 -28.31
CA TYR A 128 2.01 10.73 -27.49
C TYR A 128 1.92 11.06 -25.99
N LEU A 129 2.07 12.34 -25.63
CA LEU A 129 1.99 12.78 -24.25
C LEU A 129 0.58 12.69 -23.68
N THR A 130 -0.46 12.97 -24.48
CA THR A 130 -1.86 12.78 -24.08
C THR A 130 -2.15 11.31 -23.79
N ASN A 131 -1.62 10.40 -24.62
CA ASN A 131 -1.73 8.97 -24.38
C ASN A 131 -1.05 8.57 -23.05
N LEU A 132 0.16 9.06 -22.81
CA LEU A 132 0.92 8.79 -21.59
C LEU A 132 0.25 9.37 -20.33
N ALA A 133 -0.36 10.55 -20.45
CA ALA A 133 -1.09 11.22 -19.38
C ALA A 133 -2.33 10.45 -18.91
N ARG A 134 -2.87 9.52 -19.72
CA ARG A 134 -3.95 8.63 -19.27
C ARG A 134 -3.53 7.77 -18.08
N GLY A 135 -2.28 7.32 -18.02
CA GLY A 135 -1.75 6.57 -16.87
C GLY A 135 -1.62 7.41 -15.60
N VAL A 136 -1.49 8.73 -15.74
CA VAL A 136 -1.47 9.68 -14.62
C VAL A 136 -2.89 10.02 -14.16
N ARG A 137 -3.85 10.06 -15.09
CA ARG A 137 -5.27 10.38 -14.85
C ARG A 137 -6.07 9.18 -14.34
N ALA A 138 -5.69 7.96 -14.71
CA ALA A 138 -6.41 6.77 -14.32
C ALA A 138 -6.27 6.54 -12.81
N PRO A 139 -7.38 6.48 -12.05
CA PRO A 139 -7.33 5.79 -10.77
C PRO A 139 -6.96 4.34 -11.07
N HIS A 140 -5.91 3.81 -10.43
CA HIS A 140 -5.47 2.43 -10.64
C HIS A 140 -6.66 1.51 -10.35
N ASP A 141 -7.17 0.86 -11.40
CA ASP A 141 -8.38 0.04 -11.34
C ASP A 141 -8.18 -1.07 -10.30
N THR A 142 -9.08 -1.08 -9.33
CA THR A 142 -9.14 -2.09 -8.27
C THR A 142 -9.73 -3.37 -8.87
N THR A 143 -8.89 -4.29 -9.33
CA THR A 143 -9.26 -5.70 -9.58
C THR A 143 -8.50 -6.58 -8.61
#